data_AF-A0A0C2GN61-F1
#
_entry.id   AF-A0A0C2GN61-F1
#
_cell.length_a   1.000
_cell.length_b   1.000
_cell.length_c   1.000
_cell.angle_alpha   90.00
_cell.angle_beta   90.00
_cell.angle_gamma   90.00
#
_symmetry.space_group_name_H-M   'P 1'
#
loop_
_entity.id
_entity.type
_entity.pdbx_description
1 polymer ?
#
loop_
_entity_poly.entity_id
_entity_poly.type
_entity_poly.pdbx_seq_one_letter_code
_entity_poly.pdbx_strand_id
1 'polypeptide(L)'
;MWLISDVANAATQTSLLRRAYKKPPTAADQIKLVVMTQYFQQSDYKDVDVGESYWDQIASLPCLPWDEIAIGREIGTGAFGTVHEGRTNDGKAFAVKTICMNKSTSAEAQREFAFEALFMHKFNHPNIVRLHWIQWDPPRLRIILELMEGGDLRSFLRDARPSQENLNPFDLSILDIVNISLDIAR
;
A
#
# COMPACT_ATOMS: atom_id res chain seq x y z
N MET A 1 -7.41 30.50 17.74
CA MET A 1 -6.92 31.26 16.57
C MET A 1 -5.76 30.48 15.96
N TRP A 2 -6.09 29.45 15.19
CA TRP A 2 -5.20 28.38 14.68
C TRP A 2 -5.23 28.33 13.13
N LEU A 3 -5.33 29.50 12.46
CA LEU A 3 -5.77 29.53 11.05
C LEU A 3 -4.72 30.01 10.03
N ILE A 4 -3.49 30.31 10.45
CA ILE A 4 -2.47 30.88 9.54
C ILE A 4 -1.23 29.97 9.40
N SER A 5 -0.88 29.17 10.40
CA SER A 5 0.23 28.19 10.29
C SER A 5 -0.09 27.02 9.37
N ASP A 6 -1.35 26.57 9.35
CA ASP A 6 -1.73 25.31 8.69
C ASP A 6 -1.87 25.49 7.17
N VAL A 7 -2.25 26.69 6.72
CA VAL A 7 -2.34 27.02 5.29
C VAL A 7 -0.95 27.12 4.65
N ALA A 8 0.05 27.61 5.39
CA ALA A 8 1.44 27.65 4.94
C ALA A 8 2.06 26.25 4.84
N ASN A 9 1.71 25.35 5.76
CA ASN A 9 2.20 23.96 5.75
C ASN A 9 1.59 23.15 4.59
N ALA A 10 0.29 23.35 4.30
CA ALA A 10 -0.39 22.72 3.18
C ALA A 10 0.15 23.19 1.80
N ALA A 11 0.48 24.48 1.66
CA ALA A 11 1.07 25.01 0.43
C ALA A 11 2.49 24.47 0.17
N THR A 12 3.29 24.32 1.24
CA THR A 12 4.65 23.76 1.17
C THR A 12 4.61 22.27 0.81
N GLN A 13 3.68 21.50 1.40
CA GLN A 13 3.43 20.09 1.07
C GLN A 13 2.94 19.91 -0.38
N THR A 14 2.08 20.80 -0.89
CA THR A 14 1.60 20.78 -2.29
C THR A 14 2.73 21.04 -3.30
N SER A 15 3.74 21.82 -2.91
CA SER A 15 4.92 22.07 -3.75
C SER A 15 5.88 20.87 -3.82
N LEU A 16 6.03 20.13 -2.71
CA LEU A 16 6.80 18.88 -2.65
C LEU A 16 6.11 17.76 -3.45
N LEU A 17 4.77 17.72 -3.39
CA LEU A 17 3.92 16.80 -4.14
C LEU A 17 4.10 16.89 -5.66
N ARG A 18 4.24 18.10 -6.21
CA ARG A 18 4.50 18.31 -7.65
C ARG A 18 5.92 17.92 -8.07
N ARG A 19 6.88 17.93 -7.13
CA ARG A 19 8.29 17.67 -7.41
C ARG A 19 8.65 16.19 -7.32
N ALA A 20 7.96 15.43 -6.46
CA ALA A 20 8.19 13.99 -6.27
C ALA A 20 7.42 13.12 -7.29
N TYR A 21 6.25 13.55 -7.75
CA TYR A 21 5.40 12.75 -8.65
C TYR A 21 5.14 13.46 -9.99
N LYS A 22 5.60 12.84 -11.09
CA LYS A 22 5.34 13.31 -12.47
C LYS A 22 3.89 13.07 -12.93
N LYS A 23 3.10 12.30 -12.19
CA LYS A 23 1.68 12.01 -12.43
C LYS A 23 0.88 12.22 -11.13
N PRO A 24 -0.41 12.57 -11.20
CA PRO A 24 -1.22 12.77 -10.00
C PRO A 24 -1.26 11.48 -9.15
N PRO A 25 -1.03 11.56 -7.82
CA PRO A 25 -0.93 10.40 -6.95
C PRO A 25 -2.27 9.65 -6.86
N THR A 26 -2.20 8.32 -6.90
CA THR A 26 -3.37 7.43 -6.75
C THR A 26 -3.92 7.46 -5.32
N ALA A 27 -5.10 6.89 -5.09
CA ALA A 27 -5.69 6.85 -3.74
C ALA A 27 -4.81 6.09 -2.74
N ALA A 28 -4.13 5.02 -3.18
CA ALA A 28 -3.16 4.29 -2.37
C ALA A 28 -1.91 5.15 -2.07
N ASP A 29 -1.45 5.95 -3.04
CA ASP A 29 -0.35 6.90 -2.82
C ASP A 29 -0.76 7.99 -1.84
N GLN A 30 -2.00 8.46 -1.88
CA GLN A 30 -2.54 9.46 -0.96
C GLN A 30 -2.73 8.89 0.44
N ILE A 31 -3.15 7.64 0.59
CA ILE A 31 -3.23 6.97 1.91
C ILE A 31 -1.84 6.75 2.47
N LYS A 32 -0.88 6.27 1.67
CA LYS A 32 0.53 6.15 2.06
C LYS A 32 1.08 7.50 2.48
N LEU A 33 0.72 8.58 1.78
CA LEU A 33 1.17 9.93 2.09
C LEU A 33 0.50 10.52 3.34
N VAL A 34 -0.82 10.37 3.50
CA VAL A 34 -1.60 10.86 4.65
C VAL A 34 -1.20 10.11 5.92
N VAL A 35 -1.00 8.79 5.84
CA VAL A 35 -0.44 8.00 6.96
C VAL A 35 1.00 8.44 7.24
N MET A 36 1.82 8.71 6.19
CA MET A 36 3.17 9.27 6.35
C MET A 36 3.21 10.68 6.95
N THR A 37 2.22 11.55 6.71
CA THR A 37 2.18 12.92 7.28
C THR A 37 1.43 13.03 8.60
N GLN A 38 0.50 12.13 8.91
CA GLN A 38 -0.26 12.16 10.17
C GLN A 38 0.38 11.33 11.29
N TYR A 39 1.15 10.28 10.99
CA TYR A 39 1.71 9.39 12.01
C TYR A 39 3.24 9.37 12.08
N PHE A 40 3.94 10.10 11.19
CA PHE A 40 5.40 10.14 11.17
C PHE A 40 5.91 11.56 10.85
N GLN A 41 6.91 12.02 11.61
CA GLN A 41 7.68 13.20 11.22
C GLN A 41 8.70 12.81 10.15
N GLN A 42 9.14 13.75 9.32
CA GLN A 42 10.18 13.52 8.31
C GLN A 42 11.52 13.02 8.92
N SER A 43 11.68 13.19 10.24
CA SER A 43 12.73 12.59 11.06
C SER A 43 12.56 11.09 11.25
N ASP A 44 11.36 10.52 11.27
CA ASP A 44 11.17 9.06 11.41
C ASP A 44 11.55 8.28 10.14
N TYR A 45 11.65 8.92 8.97
CA TYR A 45 12.30 8.35 7.79
C TYR A 45 13.85 8.34 7.93
N LYS A 46 14.39 9.13 8.86
CA LYS A 46 15.81 9.24 9.23
C LYS A 46 16.15 8.55 10.56
N ASP A 47 15.15 8.33 11.42
CA ASP A 47 15.21 7.72 12.75
C ASP A 47 14.65 6.29 12.77
N VAL A 48 14.23 5.75 11.60
CA VAL A 48 14.58 4.35 11.36
C VAL A 48 16.10 4.37 11.35
N ASP A 49 16.71 3.99 12.47
CA ASP A 49 18.12 3.67 12.54
C ASP A 49 18.35 2.52 11.57
N VAL A 50 18.58 2.85 10.29
CA VAL A 50 19.00 1.91 9.26
C VAL A 50 20.51 1.70 9.44
N GLY A 51 20.93 1.43 10.67
CA GLY A 51 22.21 0.84 10.97
C GLY A 51 22.34 -0.48 10.19
N GLU A 52 23.56 -0.86 9.87
CA GLU A 52 23.87 -2.22 9.44
C GLU A 52 23.20 -3.19 10.44
N SER A 53 22.20 -4.03 10.13
CA SER A 53 21.84 -4.73 8.90
C SER A 53 20.29 -4.83 8.76
N TYR A 54 19.68 -4.04 7.87
CA TYR A 54 18.26 -4.24 7.48
C TYR A 54 18.06 -5.59 6.78
N TRP A 55 19.13 -6.18 6.25
CA TRP A 55 19.13 -7.49 5.65
C TRP A 55 18.80 -8.60 6.63
N ASP A 56 19.25 -8.47 7.88
CA ASP A 56 18.93 -9.44 8.94
C ASP A 56 17.44 -9.40 9.29
N GLN A 57 16.85 -8.21 9.27
CA GLN A 57 15.41 -8.03 9.50
C GLN A 57 14.57 -8.54 8.32
N ILE A 58 15.04 -8.35 7.09
CA ILE A 58 14.37 -8.93 5.91
C ILE A 58 14.48 -10.45 5.91
N ALA A 59 15.64 -10.99 6.31
CA ALA A 59 15.86 -12.43 6.41
C ALA A 59 15.00 -13.09 7.50
N SER A 60 14.56 -12.33 8.52
CA SER A 60 13.65 -12.84 9.55
C SER A 60 12.18 -12.81 9.15
N LEU A 61 11.82 -12.13 8.04
CA LEU A 61 10.46 -12.12 7.54
C LEU A 61 10.06 -13.49 6.98
N PRO A 62 8.76 -13.86 7.09
CA PRO A 62 8.26 -15.09 6.49
C PRO A 62 8.48 -15.06 4.96
N CYS A 63 9.14 -16.08 4.44
CA CYS A 63 9.44 -16.22 3.01
C CYS A 63 8.62 -17.37 2.42
N LEU A 64 8.11 -17.17 1.20
CA LEU A 64 7.40 -18.20 0.43
C LEU A 64 8.23 -18.61 -0.78
N PRO A 65 8.52 -19.91 -0.99
CA PRO A 65 9.19 -20.37 -2.21
C PRO A 65 8.49 -19.91 -3.49
N TRP A 66 9.27 -19.74 -4.57
CA TRP A 66 8.80 -19.17 -5.84
C TRP A 66 7.70 -19.98 -6.53
N ASP A 67 7.71 -21.29 -6.31
CA ASP A 67 6.84 -22.30 -6.89
C ASP A 67 5.59 -22.61 -6.05
N GLU A 68 5.49 -22.05 -4.83
CA GLU A 68 4.34 -22.26 -3.96
C GLU A 68 3.17 -21.30 -4.22
N ILE A 69 3.34 -20.34 -5.13
CA ILE A 69 2.28 -19.39 -5.52
C ILE A 69 2.18 -19.21 -7.04
N ALA A 70 1.03 -19.58 -7.58
CA ALA A 70 0.69 -19.35 -8.98
C ALA A 70 0.23 -17.89 -9.18
N ILE A 71 0.92 -17.17 -10.06
CA ILE A 71 0.56 -15.79 -10.41
C ILE A 71 -0.56 -15.79 -11.45
N GLY A 72 -1.68 -15.15 -11.12
CA GLY A 72 -2.84 -14.98 -11.96
C GLY A 72 -2.89 -13.62 -12.65
N ARG A 73 -4.10 -13.08 -12.80
CA ARG A 73 -4.35 -11.81 -13.50
C ARG A 73 -3.72 -10.62 -12.76
N GLU A 74 -3.39 -9.59 -13.53
CA GLU A 74 -3.06 -8.28 -12.96
C GLU A 74 -4.32 -7.65 -12.34
N ILE A 75 -4.20 -7.17 -11.11
CA ILE A 75 -5.28 -6.47 -10.37
C ILE A 75 -4.97 -4.98 -10.17
N GLY A 76 -3.72 -4.56 -10.38
CA GLY A 76 -3.37 -3.15 -10.37
C GLY A 76 -1.93 -2.87 -10.77
N THR A 77 -1.68 -1.68 -11.30
CA THR A 77 -0.34 -1.21 -11.68
C THR A 77 -0.13 0.22 -11.20
N GLY A 78 1.05 0.48 -10.60
CA GLY A 78 1.39 1.79 -10.06
C GLY A 78 2.88 2.11 -10.18
N ALA A 79 3.28 3.24 -9.58
CA ALA A 79 4.68 3.68 -9.56
C ALA A 79 5.61 2.67 -8.85
N PHE A 80 5.05 1.89 -7.91
CA PHE A 80 5.76 0.94 -7.07
C PHE A 80 5.74 -0.50 -7.61
N GLY A 81 5.36 -0.69 -8.87
CA GLY A 81 5.30 -2.00 -9.52
C GLY A 81 3.88 -2.46 -9.84
N THR A 82 3.74 -3.76 -10.06
CA THR A 82 2.52 -4.41 -10.52
C THR A 82 1.99 -5.36 -9.46
N VAL A 83 0.68 -5.39 -9.27
CA VAL A 83 -0.01 -6.26 -8.33
C VAL A 83 -0.82 -7.26 -9.12
N HIS A 84 -0.60 -8.53 -8.82
CA HIS A 84 -1.32 -9.64 -9.41
C HIS A 84 -2.11 -10.38 -8.34
N GLU A 85 -3.18 -11.05 -8.75
CA GLU A 85 -3.77 -12.12 -7.96
C GLU A 85 -2.77 -13.29 -7.90
N GLY A 86 -2.59 -13.88 -6.73
CA GLY A 86 -1.78 -15.07 -6.52
C GLY A 86 -2.59 -16.16 -5.84
N ARG A 87 -2.35 -17.42 -6.19
CA ARG A 87 -3.03 -18.57 -5.56
C ARG A 87 -2.01 -19.61 -5.11
N THR A 88 -2.07 -19.99 -3.84
CA THR A 88 -1.22 -21.05 -3.29
C THR A 88 -1.74 -22.44 -3.69
N ASN A 89 -0.92 -23.47 -3.49
CA ASN A 89 -1.26 -24.85 -3.86
C ASN A 89 -2.52 -25.40 -3.16
N ASP A 90 -2.84 -24.89 -1.98
CA ASP A 90 -4.08 -25.19 -1.23
C ASP A 90 -5.31 -24.37 -1.70
N GLY A 91 -5.15 -23.51 -2.71
CA GLY A 91 -6.21 -22.74 -3.34
C GLY A 91 -6.48 -21.36 -2.73
N LYS A 92 -5.75 -20.97 -1.68
CA LYS A 92 -5.92 -19.68 -1.02
C LYS A 92 -5.40 -18.52 -1.90
N ALA A 93 -6.16 -17.43 -1.95
CA ALA A 93 -5.88 -16.27 -2.80
C ALA A 93 -5.16 -15.14 -2.04
N PHE A 94 -4.26 -14.45 -2.75
CA PHE A 94 -3.39 -13.40 -2.23
C PHE A 94 -3.20 -12.27 -3.24
N ALA A 95 -2.79 -11.10 -2.76
CA ALA A 95 -2.30 -10.02 -3.60
C ALA A 95 -0.77 -10.09 -3.65
N VAL A 96 -0.21 -10.24 -4.86
CA VAL A 96 1.24 -10.35 -5.10
C VAL A 96 1.74 -9.08 -5.75
N LYS A 97 2.35 -8.21 -4.95
CA LYS A 97 3.01 -7.01 -5.45
C LYS A 97 4.42 -7.35 -5.91
N THR A 98 4.69 -7.22 -7.20
CA THR A 98 6.02 -7.38 -7.79
C THR A 98 6.69 -6.02 -7.97
N ILE A 99 7.85 -5.82 -7.37
CA ILE A 99 8.67 -4.61 -7.53
C ILE A 99 9.52 -4.75 -8.79
N CYS A 100 9.33 -3.85 -9.74
CA CYS A 100 10.06 -3.86 -11.00
C CYS A 100 11.48 -3.30 -10.80
N MET A 101 12.49 -4.17 -10.83
CA MET A 101 13.89 -3.75 -10.86
C MET A 101 14.34 -3.46 -12.29
N ASN A 102 14.82 -2.25 -12.54
CA ASN A 102 15.68 -2.00 -13.70
C ASN A 102 17.15 -1.87 -13.24
N LYS A 103 18.10 -2.06 -14.16
CA LYS A 103 19.54 -2.05 -13.86
C LYS A 103 20.05 -0.73 -13.26
N SER A 104 19.30 0.37 -13.42
CA SER A 104 19.66 1.71 -12.93
C SER A 104 19.04 2.10 -11.59
N THR A 105 18.08 1.34 -11.06
CA THR A 105 17.35 1.66 -9.83
C THR A 105 17.35 0.50 -8.82
N SER A 106 18.30 -0.44 -8.94
CA SER A 106 18.26 -1.68 -8.17
C SER A 106 18.43 -1.45 -6.68
N ALA A 107 19.32 -0.53 -6.26
CA ALA A 107 19.54 -0.23 -4.84
C ALA A 107 18.34 0.50 -4.22
N GLU A 108 17.76 1.47 -4.93
CA GLU A 108 16.56 2.19 -4.51
C GLU A 108 15.36 1.25 -4.45
N ALA A 109 15.16 0.38 -5.44
CA ALA A 109 14.08 -0.59 -5.46
C ALA A 109 14.20 -1.63 -4.32
N GLN A 110 15.42 -2.07 -4.02
CA GLN A 110 15.71 -2.93 -2.87
C GLN A 110 15.38 -2.24 -1.55
N ARG A 111 15.75 -0.96 -1.42
CA ARG A 111 15.43 -0.14 -0.25
C ARG A 111 13.92 0.03 -0.11
N GLU A 112 13.22 0.45 -1.16
CA GLU A 112 11.77 0.63 -1.17
C GLU A 112 11.03 -0.67 -0.80
N PHE A 113 11.48 -1.79 -1.36
CA PHE A 113 10.97 -3.11 -0.97
C PHE A 113 11.17 -3.36 0.52
N ALA A 114 12.39 -3.16 1.03
CA ALA A 114 12.71 -3.47 2.41
C ALA A 114 11.88 -2.62 3.37
N PHE A 115 11.75 -1.33 3.07
CA PHE A 115 10.88 -0.43 3.81
C PHE A 115 9.43 -0.90 3.78
N GLU A 116 8.89 -1.24 2.61
CA GLU A 116 7.49 -1.66 2.50
C GLU A 116 7.22 -2.99 3.23
N ALA A 117 8.09 -3.98 3.06
CA ALA A 117 7.96 -5.27 3.71
C ALA A 117 8.07 -5.17 5.24
N LEU A 118 9.11 -4.50 5.75
CA LEU A 118 9.31 -4.32 7.19
C LEU A 118 8.19 -3.48 7.80
N PHE A 119 7.75 -2.45 7.11
CA PHE A 119 6.67 -1.59 7.59
C PHE A 119 5.35 -2.37 7.68
N MET A 120 4.97 -3.08 6.63
CA MET A 120 3.75 -3.90 6.64
C MET A 120 3.81 -5.03 7.67
N HIS A 121 4.97 -5.64 7.91
CA HIS A 121 5.12 -6.70 8.89
C HIS A 121 4.92 -6.24 10.35
N LYS A 122 5.14 -4.94 10.65
CA LYS A 122 4.94 -4.40 12.00
C LYS A 122 3.47 -4.34 12.41
N PHE A 123 2.54 -4.38 11.46
CA PHE A 123 1.12 -4.25 11.74
C PHE A 123 0.43 -5.60 11.81
N ASN A 124 -0.34 -5.79 12.87
CA ASN A 124 -1.24 -6.92 13.04
C ASN A 124 -2.57 -6.39 13.59
N HIS A 125 -3.42 -5.89 12.70
CA HIS A 125 -4.70 -5.28 13.04
C HIS A 125 -5.76 -5.71 12.03
N PRO A 126 -7.01 -6.00 12.45
CA PRO A 126 -8.07 -6.44 11.53
C PRO A 126 -8.42 -5.44 10.42
N ASN A 127 -8.10 -4.16 10.60
CA ASN A 127 -8.36 -3.11 9.60
C ASN A 127 -7.11 -2.71 8.78
N ILE A 128 -5.99 -3.42 8.93
CA ILE A 128 -4.76 -3.18 8.17
C ILE A 128 -4.42 -4.41 7.36
N VAL A 129 -4.18 -4.22 6.06
CA VAL A 129 -3.80 -5.29 5.13
C VAL A 129 -2.56 -6.03 5.63
N ARG A 130 -2.71 -7.33 5.87
CA ARG A 130 -1.67 -8.17 6.44
C ARG A 130 -0.64 -8.62 5.40
N LEU A 131 0.63 -8.50 5.79
CA LEU A 131 1.74 -9.18 5.12
C LEU A 131 1.77 -10.66 5.52
N HIS A 132 1.71 -11.54 4.52
CA HIS A 132 1.83 -12.98 4.70
C HIS A 132 3.25 -13.47 4.48
N TRP A 133 3.83 -13.11 3.33
CA TRP A 133 5.17 -13.53 2.97
C TRP A 133 5.88 -12.50 2.10
N ILE A 134 7.18 -12.69 1.96
CA ILE A 134 8.00 -12.06 0.94
C ILE A 134 8.63 -13.10 0.02
N GLN A 135 9.00 -12.65 -1.18
CA GLN A 135 9.92 -13.34 -2.07
C GLN A 135 11.06 -12.40 -2.40
N TRP A 136 12.25 -12.78 -1.97
CA TRP A 136 13.46 -12.01 -2.13
C TRP A 136 14.47 -12.80 -2.96
N ASP A 137 14.34 -12.71 -4.29
CA ASP A 137 15.33 -13.27 -5.23
C ASP A 137 15.51 -12.32 -6.43
N PRO A 138 16.52 -11.43 -6.38
CA PRO A 138 16.79 -10.53 -7.48
C PRO A 138 16.92 -11.28 -8.83
N PRO A 139 16.28 -10.80 -9.91
CA PRO A 139 15.77 -9.45 -10.10
C PRO A 139 14.29 -9.27 -9.72
N ARG A 140 13.64 -10.27 -9.12
CA ARG A 140 12.20 -10.24 -8.86
C ARG A 140 11.98 -10.18 -7.35
N LEU A 141 11.51 -9.05 -6.86
CA LEU A 141 11.08 -8.94 -5.46
C LEU A 141 9.57 -8.95 -5.40
N ARG A 142 8.99 -9.74 -4.50
CA ARG A 142 7.54 -9.75 -4.28
C ARG A 142 7.15 -9.63 -2.83
N ILE A 143 6.09 -8.87 -2.58
CA ILE A 143 5.41 -8.76 -1.29
C ILE A 143 4.06 -9.44 -1.45
N ILE A 144 3.79 -10.45 -0.62
CA ILE A 144 2.57 -11.24 -0.65
C ILE A 144 1.70 -10.80 0.51
N LEU A 145 0.57 -10.19 0.16
CA LEU A 145 -0.42 -9.61 1.07
C LEU A 145 -1.72 -10.41 0.97
N GLU A 146 -2.60 -10.24 1.96
CA GLU A 146 -3.98 -10.71 1.81
C GLU A 146 -4.68 -10.05 0.61
N LEU A 147 -5.55 -10.80 -0.06
CA LEU A 147 -6.31 -10.30 -1.19
C LEU A 147 -7.61 -9.63 -0.72
N MET A 148 -7.78 -8.36 -1.08
CA MET A 148 -9.04 -7.64 -0.90
C MET A 148 -9.93 -7.84 -2.12
N GLU A 149 -10.79 -8.87 -2.09
CA GLU A 149 -11.67 -9.23 -3.23
C GLU A 149 -12.62 -8.09 -3.65
N GLY A 150 -13.01 -7.23 -2.71
CA GLY A 150 -13.85 -6.05 -2.96
C GLY A 150 -13.13 -4.88 -3.65
N GLY A 151 -11.83 -5.01 -3.92
CA GLY A 151 -11.02 -3.97 -4.54
C GLY A 151 -10.75 -2.78 -3.61
N ASP A 152 -10.47 -1.61 -4.21
CA ASP A 152 -10.19 -0.40 -3.45
C ASP A 152 -11.46 0.39 -3.09
N LEU A 153 -11.46 0.98 -1.89
CA LEU A 153 -12.62 1.71 -1.37
C LEU A 153 -13.07 2.86 -2.28
N ARG A 154 -12.15 3.52 -2.99
CA ARG A 154 -12.50 4.63 -3.87
C ARG A 154 -13.30 4.14 -5.07
N SER A 155 -12.86 3.05 -5.70
CA SER A 155 -13.61 2.43 -6.80
C SER A 155 -14.95 1.92 -6.31
N PHE A 156 -14.98 1.23 -5.17
CA PHE A 156 -16.23 0.77 -4.54
C PHE A 156 -17.23 1.93 -4.32
N LEU A 157 -16.80 3.03 -3.68
CA LEU A 157 -17.68 4.19 -3.42
C LEU A 157 -18.10 4.92 -4.70
N ARG A 158 -17.26 4.91 -5.74
CA ARG A 158 -17.61 5.51 -7.04
C ARG A 158 -18.69 4.69 -7.71
N ASP A 159 -18.55 3.37 -7.71
CA ASP A 159 -19.49 2.46 -8.36
C ASP A 159 -20.82 2.45 -7.57
N ALA A 160 -20.74 2.63 -6.24
CA ALA A 160 -21.89 2.79 -5.36
C ALA A 160 -22.61 4.14 -5.42
N ARG A 161 -22.15 5.08 -6.25
CA ARG A 161 -22.79 6.38 -6.35
C ARG A 161 -24.20 6.23 -6.96
N PRO A 162 -25.24 6.83 -6.34
CA PRO A 162 -26.57 6.91 -6.94
C PRO A 162 -26.51 7.51 -8.35
N SER A 163 -27.18 6.85 -9.29
CA SER A 163 -27.35 7.30 -10.67
C SER A 163 -28.82 7.55 -10.97
N GLN A 164 -29.14 8.12 -12.14
CA GLN A 164 -30.53 8.33 -12.56
C GLN A 164 -31.29 7.01 -12.74
N GLU A 165 -30.59 5.93 -13.09
CA GLU A 165 -31.18 4.61 -13.37
C GLU A 165 -31.25 3.74 -12.11
N ASN A 166 -30.29 3.90 -11.19
CA ASN A 166 -30.24 3.17 -9.93
C ASN A 166 -29.80 4.09 -8.80
N LEU A 167 -30.74 4.38 -7.89
CA LEU A 167 -30.53 5.26 -6.74
C LEU A 167 -29.70 4.59 -5.63
N ASN A 168 -29.56 3.26 -5.62
CA ASN A 168 -28.72 2.55 -4.67
C ASN A 168 -28.15 1.25 -5.27
N PRO A 169 -27.05 1.31 -6.04
CA PRO A 169 -26.53 0.15 -6.76
C PRO A 169 -26.04 -1.01 -5.90
N PHE A 170 -25.72 -0.76 -4.62
CA PHE A 170 -25.16 -1.75 -3.70
C PHE A 170 -25.94 -1.83 -2.37
N ASP A 171 -27.17 -1.33 -2.33
CA ASP A 171 -28.00 -1.31 -1.12
C ASP A 171 -27.30 -0.72 0.12
N LEU A 172 -26.41 0.26 -0.10
CA LEU A 172 -25.62 0.88 0.97
C LEU A 172 -26.47 1.84 1.79
N SER A 173 -26.45 1.65 3.11
CA SER A 173 -27.05 2.55 4.08
C SER A 173 -26.02 3.57 4.59
N ILE A 174 -26.50 4.64 5.24
CA ILE A 174 -25.63 5.58 5.95
C ILE A 174 -24.84 4.88 7.07
N LEU A 175 -25.44 3.86 7.70
CA LEU A 175 -24.76 3.09 8.75
C LEU A 175 -23.54 2.36 8.20
N ASP A 176 -23.62 1.83 6.97
CA ASP A 176 -22.48 1.16 6.32
C ASP A 176 -21.33 2.15 6.07
N ILE A 177 -21.63 3.36 5.62
CA ILE A 177 -20.63 4.42 5.41
C ILE A 177 -19.96 4.83 6.73
N VAL A 178 -20.74 4.93 7.81
CA VAL A 178 -20.22 5.23 9.15
C VAL A 178 -19.32 4.10 9.65
N ASN A 179 -19.72 2.84 9.44
CA ASN A 179 -18.91 1.67 9.82
C ASN A 179 -17.59 1.62 9.04
N ILE A 180 -17.63 1.86 7.72
CA ILE A 180 -16.41 1.97 6.90
C ILE A 180 -15.50 3.07 7.46
N SER A 181 -16.06 4.23 7.79
CA SER A 181 -15.30 5.35 8.37
C SER A 181 -14.69 4.99 9.73
N LEU A 182 -15.44 4.27 10.56
CA LEU A 182 -14.98 3.79 11.87
C LEU A 182 -13.85 2.77 11.72
N ASP A 183 -13.95 1.87 10.76
CA ASP A 183 -12.92 0.87 10.48
C ASP A 183 -11.63 1.50 9.96
N ILE A 184 -11.70 2.59 9.20
CA ILE A 184 -10.52 3.35 8.77
C ILE A 184 -9.88 4.13 9.93
N ALA A 185 -10.70 4.58 10.89
CA ALA A 185 -10.24 5.41 12.01
C ALA A 185 -9.61 4.61 13.17
N ARG A 186 -9.78 3.28 13.19
CA ARG A 186 -9.24 2.38 14.21
C ARG A 186 -7.80 2.00 13.92
#